data_AF-A0A7V5VQS4-F1
#
_entry.id   AF-A0A7V5VQS4-F1
#
_cell.length_a   1.000
_cell.length_b   1.000
_cell.length_c   1.000
_cell.angle_alpha   90.00
_cell.angle_beta   90.00
_cell.angle_gamma   90.00
#
_symmetry.space_group_name_H-M   'P 1'
#
loop_
_entity.id
_entity.type
_entity.pdbx_description
1 polymer ?
#
loop_
_entity_poly.entity_id
_entity_poly.type
_entity_poly.pdbx_seq_one_letter_code
_entity_poly.pdbx_strand_id
1 'polypeptide(L)'
;MCIRSWHGRSKWKIYLSASWFLLLSCKSQHALPPAYLRIAPARVVIENDTVLITPALDAWVYPEGRYLTLAETGQRVPIVPFDKSPILLAGGVRVNGISAARRPYPFWEFDTLPFPLKAEEEHIYAPVYRYFADTLLQYFVKEDFESPQLTLRSTNLGDNGAVQIRRTFSEQRRGFWSGEVSLPPGADFRVESTEAFEFPQGEVWAEISLKGDRNLGVGITREDKRTGRLISRDIHLLLRPPDTGWGTFYVDLTPRLAEGAGLYRYRLYLTSAGDTAGATYTLYLDDVRVLTLKKQ
;
A
#
# COMPACT_ATOMS: atom_id res chain seq x y z
N MET A 1 -25.37 61.13 -91.41
CA MET A 1 -24.59 62.36 -91.62
C MET A 1 -23.63 62.51 -90.44
N CYS A 2 -22.35 62.78 -90.72
CA CYS A 2 -21.18 62.79 -89.83
C CYS A 2 -20.56 61.43 -89.42
N ILE A 3 -19.55 61.07 -90.21
CA ILE A 3 -18.44 60.15 -89.92
C ILE A 3 -17.38 60.90 -89.10
N ARG A 4 -16.72 60.23 -88.14
CA ARG A 4 -15.28 60.32 -87.78
C ARG A 4 -14.93 59.25 -86.72
N SER A 5 -14.31 58.15 -87.12
CA SER A 5 -12.86 57.81 -87.02
C SER A 5 -12.38 57.53 -85.58
N TRP A 6 -12.22 56.26 -85.17
CA TRP A 6 -11.03 55.37 -85.30
C TRP A 6 -9.91 55.62 -84.26
N HIS A 7 -9.91 54.84 -83.16
CA HIS A 7 -8.78 54.03 -82.64
C HIS A 7 -9.06 53.56 -81.20
N GLY A 8 -8.80 52.28 -80.91
CA GLY A 8 -8.78 51.76 -79.54
C GLY A 8 -8.84 50.24 -79.48
N ARG A 9 -7.67 49.60 -79.45
CA ARG A 9 -7.47 48.15 -79.50
C ARG A 9 -8.10 47.41 -78.30
N SER A 10 -8.83 46.35 -78.63
CA SER A 10 -8.79 45.00 -78.03
C SER A 10 -7.82 44.78 -76.86
N LYS A 11 -8.35 44.34 -75.71
CA LYS A 11 -8.13 42.99 -75.16
C LYS A 11 -9.02 42.74 -73.93
N TRP A 12 -9.77 41.65 -73.98
CA TRP A 12 -10.53 41.05 -72.88
C TRP A 12 -9.69 40.89 -71.61
N LYS A 13 -10.27 41.20 -70.43
CA LYS A 13 -9.79 40.67 -69.16
C LYS A 13 -10.94 40.13 -68.33
N ILE A 14 -10.75 38.85 -68.01
CA ILE A 14 -11.55 37.90 -67.26
C ILE A 14 -11.80 38.38 -65.83
N TYR A 15 -13.02 38.17 -65.34
CA TYR A 15 -13.39 38.28 -63.93
C TYR A 15 -12.68 37.19 -63.11
N LEU A 16 -11.96 37.57 -62.06
CA LEU A 16 -11.59 36.65 -60.99
C LEU A 16 -11.81 37.31 -59.63
N SER A 17 -12.90 36.91 -59.00
CA SER A 17 -13.19 37.08 -57.58
C SER A 17 -12.14 36.33 -56.76
N ALA A 18 -11.21 37.04 -56.12
CA ALA A 18 -10.27 36.44 -55.18
C ALA A 18 -10.82 36.60 -53.76
N SER A 19 -11.39 35.51 -53.28
CA SER A 19 -11.84 35.29 -51.91
C SER A 19 -10.68 35.53 -50.93
N TRP A 20 -10.85 36.51 -50.04
CA TRP A 20 -9.90 36.83 -48.97
C TRP A 20 -10.09 35.79 -47.85
N PHE A 21 -9.44 34.64 -48.00
CA PHE A 21 -9.36 33.64 -46.94
C PHE A 21 -8.54 34.23 -45.78
N LEU A 22 -9.25 34.54 -44.69
CA LEU A 22 -8.68 34.81 -43.37
C LEU A 22 -7.89 33.57 -42.93
N LEU A 23 -6.56 33.61 -43.09
CA LEU A 23 -5.66 32.68 -42.42
C LEU A 23 -5.65 33.01 -40.93
N LEU A 24 -6.67 32.53 -40.22
CA LEU A 24 -6.60 32.34 -38.77
C LEU A 24 -5.53 31.26 -38.54
N SER A 25 -4.29 31.70 -38.41
CA SER A 25 -3.20 30.91 -37.86
C SER A 25 -3.63 30.46 -36.47
N CYS A 26 -4.00 29.19 -36.35
CA CYS A 26 -4.12 28.53 -35.07
C CYS A 26 -2.70 28.53 -34.48
N LYS A 27 -2.44 29.40 -33.49
CA LYS A 27 -1.22 29.29 -32.69
C LYS A 27 -1.25 27.89 -32.07
N SER A 28 -0.40 26.99 -32.56
CA SER A 28 -0.17 25.73 -31.87
C SER A 28 0.37 26.09 -30.49
N GLN A 29 -0.44 25.89 -29.45
CA GLN A 29 0.08 25.91 -28.09
C GLN A 29 1.13 24.80 -28.01
N HIS A 30 2.41 25.19 -27.98
CA HIS A 30 3.48 24.24 -27.76
C HIS A 30 3.28 23.63 -26.38
N ALA A 31 2.91 22.35 -26.34
CA ALA A 31 2.91 21.59 -25.11
C ALA A 31 4.36 21.56 -24.57
N LEU A 32 4.54 21.89 -23.30
CA LEU A 32 5.84 21.75 -22.65
C LEU A 32 6.25 20.27 -22.70
N PRO A 33 7.51 19.94 -23.04
CA PRO A 33 7.98 18.57 -22.99
C PRO A 33 7.92 18.04 -21.55
N PRO A 34 7.68 16.73 -21.34
CA PRO A 34 7.57 16.17 -20.01
C PRO A 34 8.93 16.16 -19.31
N ALA A 35 8.91 16.28 -17.99
CA ALA A 35 9.95 15.77 -17.12
C ALA A 35 9.70 14.28 -16.83
N TYR A 36 10.70 13.60 -16.28
CA TYR A 36 10.60 12.19 -15.91
C TYR A 36 10.93 11.99 -14.44
N LEU A 37 10.05 11.34 -13.70
CA LEU A 37 10.28 10.94 -12.32
C LEU A 37 10.51 9.42 -12.27
N ARG A 38 11.63 8.99 -11.70
CA ARG A 38 11.90 7.58 -11.41
C ARG A 38 11.79 7.36 -9.91
N ILE A 39 10.92 6.43 -9.53
CA ILE A 39 10.71 6.07 -8.13
C ILE A 39 11.79 5.08 -7.71
N ALA A 40 12.68 5.50 -6.82
CA ALA A 40 13.61 4.61 -6.12
C ALA A 40 12.90 3.91 -4.95
N PRO A 41 13.48 2.84 -4.37
CA PRO A 41 12.90 2.15 -3.22
C PRO A 41 12.51 3.15 -2.12
N ALA A 42 11.25 3.09 -1.70
CA ALA A 42 10.71 3.99 -0.69
C ALA A 42 11.33 3.70 0.68
N ARG A 43 11.23 4.67 1.58
CA ARG A 43 11.54 4.52 2.99
C ARG A 43 10.26 4.70 3.80
N VAL A 44 10.00 3.80 4.73
CA VAL A 44 8.90 3.94 5.69
C VAL A 44 9.50 4.25 7.05
N VAL A 45 9.06 5.36 7.64
CA VAL A 45 9.44 5.77 8.99
C VAL A 45 8.48 5.11 9.96
N ILE A 46 9.02 4.22 10.77
CA ILE A 46 8.29 3.51 11.82
C ILE A 46 8.73 4.11 13.16
N GLU A 47 7.78 4.65 13.91
CA GLU A 47 7.92 5.22 15.28
C GLU A 47 8.91 6.38 15.40
N ASN A 48 8.45 7.54 15.88
CA ASN A 48 9.27 8.72 16.28
C ASN A 48 10.61 8.87 15.53
N ASP A 49 10.59 8.85 14.19
CA ASP A 49 11.75 9.05 13.31
C ASP A 49 12.92 8.06 13.41
N THR A 50 12.78 6.95 14.14
CA THR A 50 13.96 6.15 14.52
C THR A 50 14.25 4.97 13.58
N VAL A 51 13.22 4.36 12.98
CA VAL A 51 13.41 3.18 12.13
C VAL A 51 12.97 3.45 10.70
N LEU A 52 13.94 3.45 9.78
CA LEU A 52 13.70 3.49 8.35
C LEU A 52 13.79 2.07 7.78
N ILE A 53 12.69 1.57 7.23
CA ILE A 53 12.72 0.35 6.42
C ILE A 53 12.67 0.76 4.95
N THR A 54 13.42 0.04 4.10
CA THR A 54 13.41 0.25 2.65
C THR A 54 12.60 -0.85 1.95
N PRO A 55 11.27 -0.74 1.86
CA PRO A 55 10.44 -1.68 1.11
C PRO A 55 10.38 -1.36 -0.39
N ALA A 56 10.14 -2.39 -1.19
CA ALA A 56 9.66 -2.21 -2.56
C ALA A 56 8.17 -1.86 -2.53
N LEU A 57 7.87 -0.56 -2.43
CA LEU A 57 6.50 -0.03 -2.51
C LEU A 57 6.29 0.66 -3.84
N ASP A 58 5.04 0.64 -4.29
CA ASP A 58 4.64 1.44 -5.43
C ASP A 58 4.18 2.82 -4.94
N ALA A 59 4.29 3.83 -5.81
CA ALA A 59 3.91 5.20 -5.51
C ALA A 59 2.72 5.63 -6.39
N TRP A 60 1.64 6.10 -5.77
CA TRP A 60 0.58 6.79 -6.49
C TRP A 60 0.99 8.24 -6.61
N VAL A 61 1.09 8.72 -7.84
CA VAL A 61 1.59 10.06 -8.16
C VAL A 61 0.42 11.00 -8.39
N TYR A 62 0.37 12.09 -7.63
CA TYR A 62 -0.69 13.10 -7.67
C TYR A 62 -0.12 14.50 -7.98
N PRO A 63 0.17 14.82 -9.25
CA PRO A 63 0.43 16.20 -9.64
C PRO A 63 -0.82 17.06 -9.40
N GLU A 64 -0.66 18.20 -8.73
CA GLU A 64 -1.75 19.14 -8.47
C GLU A 64 -2.95 18.51 -7.73
N GLY A 65 -2.69 17.50 -6.90
CA GLY A 65 -3.71 16.76 -6.16
C GLY A 65 -4.59 15.83 -7.02
N ARG A 66 -4.27 15.63 -8.30
CA ARG A 66 -5.00 14.73 -9.21
C ARG A 66 -4.21 13.48 -9.48
N TYR A 67 -4.85 12.31 -9.39
CA TYR A 67 -4.20 11.05 -9.71
C TYR A 67 -3.70 11.04 -11.16
N LEU A 68 -2.41 10.75 -11.34
CA LEU A 68 -1.80 10.55 -12.65
C LEU A 68 -1.58 9.07 -12.94
N THR A 69 -0.80 8.39 -12.09
CA THR A 69 -0.44 6.99 -12.29
C THR A 69 -0.01 6.31 -11.00
N LEU A 70 -0.11 4.99 -11.02
CA LEU A 70 0.66 4.10 -10.17
C LEU A 70 2.06 3.92 -10.79
N ALA A 71 3.10 4.12 -9.98
CA ALA A 71 4.49 3.98 -10.37
C ALA A 71 5.15 2.87 -9.55
N GLU A 72 5.56 1.80 -10.20
CA GLU A 72 6.34 0.74 -9.55
C GLU A 72 7.76 1.23 -9.22
N THR A 73 8.39 0.61 -8.22
CA THR A 73 9.80 0.88 -7.93
C THR A 73 10.66 0.64 -9.18
N GLY A 74 11.46 1.63 -9.56
CA GLY A 74 12.31 1.67 -10.75
C GLY A 74 11.61 2.19 -12.01
N GLN A 75 10.29 2.34 -12.01
CA GLN A 75 9.53 2.82 -13.17
C GLN A 75 9.80 4.31 -13.42
N ARG A 76 9.90 4.66 -14.70
CA ARG A 76 10.03 6.04 -15.19
C ARG A 76 8.65 6.58 -15.56
N VAL A 77 8.24 7.67 -14.93
CA VAL A 77 6.92 8.30 -15.09
C VAL A 77 7.07 9.66 -15.78
N PRO A 78 6.43 9.89 -16.94
CA PRO A 78 6.40 11.22 -17.54
C PRO A 78 5.43 12.13 -16.79
N ILE A 79 5.87 13.34 -16.43
CA ILE A 79 5.09 14.35 -15.73
C ILE A 79 5.30 15.69 -16.45
N VAL A 80 4.22 16.37 -16.83
CA VAL A 80 4.31 17.72 -17.41
C VAL A 80 4.73 18.68 -16.28
N PRO A 81 5.84 19.43 -16.43
CA PRO A 81 6.25 20.40 -15.41
C PRO A 81 5.19 21.48 -15.17
N PHE A 82 5.01 21.86 -13.92
CA PHE A 82 4.17 22.98 -13.50
C PHE A 82 4.89 23.81 -12.46
N ASP A 83 4.64 25.12 -12.47
CA ASP A 83 5.49 26.08 -11.77
C ASP A 83 5.21 26.20 -10.26
N LYS A 84 4.05 25.74 -9.77
CA LYS A 84 3.57 26.12 -8.41
C LYS A 84 2.87 25.03 -7.58
N SER A 85 2.44 23.93 -8.18
CA SER A 85 1.72 22.89 -7.46
C SER A 85 2.69 21.83 -6.92
N PRO A 86 2.52 21.29 -5.71
CA PRO A 86 3.31 20.14 -5.27
C PRO A 86 2.92 18.86 -6.03
N ILE A 87 3.89 17.94 -6.17
CA ILE A 87 3.61 16.55 -6.53
C ILE A 87 3.52 15.76 -5.23
N LEU A 88 2.35 15.20 -4.96
CA LEU A 88 2.16 14.33 -3.81
C LEU A 88 2.34 12.87 -4.22
N LEU A 89 2.93 12.09 -3.33
CA LEU A 89 3.21 10.67 -3.50
C LEU A 89 2.54 9.91 -2.36
N ALA A 90 1.62 9.01 -2.67
CA ALA A 90 1.05 8.11 -1.67
C ALA A 90 1.68 6.72 -1.81
N GLY A 91 2.19 6.19 -0.70
CA GLY A 91 2.76 4.85 -0.67
C GLY A 91 1.65 3.83 -0.75
N GLY A 92 1.76 2.88 -1.67
CA GLY A 92 0.77 1.83 -1.76
C GLY A 92 1.34 0.43 -1.67
N VAL A 93 0.45 -0.43 -1.19
CA VAL A 93 0.73 -1.77 -0.72
C VAL A 93 -0.05 -2.78 -1.54
N ARG A 94 0.45 -4.01 -1.57
CA ARG A 94 -0.29 -5.17 -2.08
C ARG A 94 -1.27 -5.62 -1.01
N VAL A 95 -2.55 -5.40 -1.27
CA VAL A 95 -3.64 -5.79 -0.36
C VAL A 95 -3.71 -7.31 -0.31
N ASN A 96 -3.69 -7.86 0.90
CA ASN A 96 -3.74 -9.30 1.15
C ASN A 96 -2.61 -10.08 0.44
N GLY A 97 -1.46 -9.43 0.17
CA GLY A 97 -0.34 -10.04 -0.55
C GLY A 97 -0.59 -10.29 -2.05
N ILE A 98 -1.72 -9.81 -2.60
CA ILE A 98 -2.09 -10.03 -4.01
C ILE A 98 -1.54 -8.90 -4.87
N SER A 99 -0.59 -9.21 -5.77
CA SER A 99 0.06 -8.21 -6.62
C SER A 99 -0.89 -7.42 -7.52
N ALA A 100 -2.03 -7.98 -7.91
CA ALA A 100 -3.04 -7.30 -8.73
C ALA A 100 -3.96 -6.36 -7.91
N ALA A 101 -4.01 -6.54 -6.58
CA ALA A 101 -4.82 -5.72 -5.68
C ALA A 101 -3.90 -4.74 -4.95
N ARG A 102 -3.81 -3.52 -5.48
CA ARG A 102 -2.87 -2.49 -5.04
C ARG A 102 -3.63 -1.22 -4.65
N ARG A 103 -3.29 -0.63 -3.51
CA ARG A 103 -3.96 0.56 -2.98
C ARG A 103 -2.99 1.47 -2.22
N PRO A 104 -3.19 2.80 -2.23
CA PRO A 104 -2.57 3.69 -1.25
C PRO A 104 -2.86 3.18 0.16
N TYR A 105 -1.84 3.15 1.02
CA TYR A 105 -2.01 2.69 2.39
C TYR A 105 -2.62 3.80 3.25
N PRO A 106 -3.77 3.56 3.90
CA PRO A 106 -4.57 4.64 4.48
C PRO A 106 -4.00 5.20 5.79
N PHE A 107 -2.98 4.57 6.38
CA PHE A 107 -2.38 5.01 7.65
C PHE A 107 -1.07 5.78 7.46
N TRP A 108 -0.67 6.04 6.21
CA TRP A 108 0.49 6.85 5.90
C TRP A 108 0.12 8.24 5.39
N GLU A 109 0.93 9.22 5.77
CA GLU A 109 0.95 10.55 5.18
C GLU A 109 1.47 10.50 3.75
N PHE A 110 1.00 11.44 2.94
CA PHE A 110 1.55 11.65 1.60
C PHE A 110 2.92 12.28 1.72
N ASP A 111 3.87 11.79 0.93
CA ASP A 111 5.14 12.45 0.74
C ASP A 111 5.00 13.57 -0.31
N THR A 112 5.78 14.63 -0.16
CA THR A 112 5.77 15.77 -1.09
C THR A 112 7.11 15.86 -1.79
N LEU A 113 7.09 15.86 -3.12
CA LEU A 113 8.31 16.01 -3.90
C LEU A 113 8.98 17.36 -3.55
N PRO A 114 10.23 17.36 -3.05
CA PRO A 114 10.83 18.55 -2.45
C PRO A 114 11.46 19.50 -3.48
N PHE A 115 11.38 19.19 -4.76
CA PHE A 115 11.97 19.97 -5.85
C PHE A 115 11.01 20.04 -7.05
N PRO A 116 11.08 21.13 -7.83
CA PRO A 116 10.33 21.22 -9.08
C PRO A 116 10.94 20.27 -10.13
N LEU A 117 10.10 19.76 -11.02
CA LEU A 117 10.55 19.01 -12.17
C LEU A 117 10.92 19.96 -13.31
N LYS A 118 12.02 19.66 -14.01
CA LYS A 118 12.45 20.40 -15.20
C LYS A 118 12.19 19.58 -16.45
N ALA A 119 11.66 20.23 -17.48
CA ALA A 119 11.33 19.59 -18.74
C ALA A 119 12.56 18.85 -19.33
N GLU A 120 12.33 17.68 -19.92
CA GLU A 120 13.35 16.83 -20.56
C GLU A 120 14.40 16.21 -19.60
N GLU A 121 14.34 16.52 -18.30
CA GLU A 121 15.23 15.92 -17.30
C GLU A 121 14.61 14.68 -16.64
N GLU A 122 15.46 13.75 -16.20
CA GLU A 122 15.08 12.63 -15.33
C GLU A 122 15.51 12.91 -13.89
N HIS A 123 14.55 12.78 -12.97
CA HIS A 123 14.72 12.96 -11.54
C HIS A 123 14.50 11.62 -10.85
N ILE A 124 15.43 11.21 -10.00
CA ILE A 124 15.31 9.99 -9.20
C ILE A 124 14.95 10.39 -7.78
N TYR A 125 13.88 9.81 -7.24
CA TYR A 125 13.42 10.14 -5.89
C TYR A 125 13.03 8.89 -5.12
N ALA A 126 13.48 8.81 -3.86
CA ALA A 126 13.12 7.75 -2.92
C ALA A 126 12.10 8.30 -1.92
N PRO A 127 10.79 8.02 -2.09
CA PRO A 127 9.74 8.57 -1.25
C PRO A 127 9.94 8.19 0.22
N VAL A 128 9.49 9.06 1.12
CA VAL A 128 9.52 8.83 2.56
C VAL A 128 8.09 8.85 3.10
N TYR A 129 7.55 7.68 3.41
CA TYR A 129 6.22 7.54 3.99
C TYR A 129 6.29 7.49 5.52
N ARG A 130 5.36 8.17 6.16
CA ARG A 130 5.28 8.30 7.62
C ARG A 130 3.92 7.85 8.06
N TYR A 131 3.84 7.10 9.15
CA TYR A 131 2.54 6.90 9.79
C TYR A 131 1.96 8.23 10.26
N PHE A 132 0.65 8.37 10.18
CA PHE A 132 -0.03 9.45 10.90
C PHE A 132 0.35 9.40 12.38
N ALA A 133 0.34 10.56 13.05
CA ALA A 133 0.63 10.64 14.48
C ALA A 133 -0.23 9.67 15.30
N ASP A 134 0.32 9.14 16.40
CA ASP A 134 -0.39 8.22 17.31
C ASP A 134 -1.68 8.82 17.91
N THR A 135 -1.83 10.16 17.87
CA THR A 135 -3.07 10.85 18.22
C THR A 135 -4.21 10.56 17.24
N LEU A 136 -3.89 10.18 16.00
CA LEU A 136 -4.83 9.83 14.93
C LEU A 136 -4.95 8.32 14.73
N LEU A 137 -3.98 7.51 15.17
CA LEU A 137 -4.01 6.05 15.05
C LEU A 137 -4.51 5.38 16.33
N GLN A 138 -5.28 4.31 16.18
CA GLN A 138 -5.64 3.38 17.24
C GLN A 138 -5.14 1.99 16.87
N TYR A 139 -4.35 1.40 17.77
CA TYR A 139 -3.88 0.02 17.66
C TYR A 139 -4.73 -0.88 18.56
N PHE A 140 -5.33 -1.91 17.98
CA PHE A 140 -5.99 -3.01 18.69
C PHE A 140 -5.00 -4.11 19.06
N VAL A 141 -3.98 -4.29 18.23
CA VAL A 141 -2.84 -5.19 18.47
C VAL A 141 -1.58 -4.44 18.09
N LYS A 142 -0.54 -4.54 18.92
CA LYS A 142 0.80 -4.04 18.64
C LYS A 142 1.81 -4.96 19.32
N GLU A 143 2.28 -5.96 18.57
CA GLU A 143 3.31 -6.90 19.01
C GLU A 143 4.60 -6.67 18.23
N ASP A 144 5.65 -6.25 18.94
CA ASP A 144 7.01 -6.11 18.43
C ASP A 144 7.97 -7.13 19.08
N PHE A 145 7.46 -8.01 19.94
CA PHE A 145 8.22 -9.03 20.66
C PHE A 145 9.33 -8.48 21.56
N GLU A 146 9.40 -7.17 21.82
CA GLU A 146 10.38 -6.57 22.71
C GLU A 146 10.00 -6.76 24.19
N SER A 147 8.71 -6.98 24.48
CA SER A 147 8.19 -7.29 25.80
C SER A 147 8.14 -8.79 26.09
N PRO A 148 8.47 -9.25 27.31
CA PRO A 148 8.22 -10.63 27.73
C PRO A 148 6.74 -11.01 27.76
N GLN A 149 5.84 -10.04 27.98
CA GLN A 149 4.40 -10.25 27.96
C GLN A 149 3.88 -10.08 26.53
N LEU A 150 3.63 -11.20 25.86
CA LEU A 150 3.08 -11.20 24.51
C LEU A 150 1.60 -10.81 24.51
N THR A 151 1.22 -10.03 23.50
CA THR A 151 -0.16 -9.68 23.13
C THR A 151 -0.84 -10.76 22.29
N LEU A 152 -0.16 -11.88 22.05
CA LEU A 152 -0.68 -13.08 21.40
C LEU A 152 -0.68 -14.25 22.37
N ARG A 153 -1.80 -14.98 22.47
CA ARG A 153 -1.94 -16.17 23.33
C ARG A 153 -2.32 -17.39 22.52
N SER A 154 -1.80 -18.55 22.89
CA SER A 154 -2.15 -19.82 22.24
C SER A 154 -3.58 -20.25 22.57
N THR A 155 -4.29 -20.76 21.56
CA THR A 155 -5.68 -21.23 21.69
C THR A 155 -5.82 -22.75 21.74
N ASN A 156 -4.72 -23.47 21.51
CA ASN A 156 -4.63 -24.94 21.47
C ASN A 156 -3.72 -25.49 22.57
N LEU A 157 -3.52 -24.74 23.67
CA LEU A 157 -2.70 -25.23 24.78
C LEU A 157 -3.35 -26.47 25.40
N GLY A 158 -2.61 -27.58 25.35
CA GLY A 158 -3.07 -28.90 25.81
C GLY A 158 -3.42 -29.87 24.68
N ASP A 159 -3.51 -29.40 23.43
CA ASP A 159 -3.67 -30.30 22.28
C ASP A 159 -2.34 -31.04 22.01
N ASN A 160 -2.43 -32.31 21.59
CA ASN A 160 -1.26 -33.07 21.16
C ASN A 160 -0.66 -32.43 19.91
N GLY A 161 0.61 -32.02 19.99
CA GLY A 161 1.31 -31.36 18.87
C GLY A 161 1.18 -29.84 18.83
N ALA A 162 0.54 -29.23 19.84
CA ALA A 162 0.45 -27.78 19.92
C ALA A 162 1.83 -27.13 20.13
N VAL A 163 2.13 -26.13 19.30
CA VAL A 163 3.35 -25.31 19.38
C VAL A 163 2.99 -23.90 19.83
N GLN A 164 3.84 -23.35 20.69
CA GLN A 164 3.76 -21.96 21.14
C GLN A 164 4.72 -21.08 20.33
N ILE A 165 4.32 -19.82 20.15
CA ILE A 165 5.26 -18.76 19.74
C ILE A 165 6.15 -18.41 20.93
N ARG A 166 7.44 -18.28 20.68
CA ARG A 166 8.43 -17.85 21.67
C ARG A 166 9.20 -16.65 21.16
N ARG A 167 9.73 -15.86 22.08
CA ARG A 167 10.66 -14.77 21.72
C ARG A 167 12.01 -15.36 21.37
N THR A 168 12.66 -14.81 20.35
CA THR A 168 13.99 -15.21 19.90
C THR A 168 14.83 -13.99 19.53
N PHE A 169 16.15 -14.12 19.67
CA PHE A 169 17.13 -13.11 19.24
C PHE A 169 17.96 -13.59 18.03
N SER A 170 17.63 -14.75 17.46
CA SER A 170 18.36 -15.35 16.34
C SER A 170 18.06 -14.67 15.01
N GLU A 171 16.83 -14.21 14.85
CA GLU A 171 16.28 -13.73 13.59
C GLU A 171 15.32 -12.57 13.88
N GLN A 172 15.86 -11.38 14.10
CA GLN A 172 15.10 -10.16 14.34
C GLN A 172 14.88 -9.39 13.03
N ARG A 173 13.70 -8.78 12.84
CA ARG A 173 13.51 -7.83 11.74
C ARG A 173 14.01 -6.46 12.13
N ARG A 174 13.70 -6.05 13.36
CA ARG A 174 14.15 -4.82 14.01
C ARG A 174 14.27 -5.05 15.52
N GLY A 175 14.84 -4.09 16.24
CA GLY A 175 15.04 -4.23 17.69
C GLY A 175 15.97 -5.40 18.03
N PHE A 176 15.67 -6.10 19.10
CA PHE A 176 16.44 -7.23 19.63
C PHE A 176 15.72 -8.56 19.52
N TRP A 177 14.40 -8.55 19.41
CA TRP A 177 13.57 -9.74 19.52
C TRP A 177 12.59 -9.88 18.38
N SER A 178 12.23 -11.12 18.08
CA SER A 178 11.11 -11.47 17.22
C SER A 178 10.39 -12.68 17.79
N GLY A 179 9.23 -13.00 17.23
CA GLY A 179 8.51 -14.24 17.51
C GLY A 179 9.03 -15.38 16.63
N GLU A 180 9.23 -16.55 17.20
CA GLU A 180 9.61 -17.78 16.52
C GLU A 180 8.59 -18.88 16.80
N VAL A 181 8.19 -19.59 15.75
CA VAL A 181 7.37 -20.79 15.81
C VAL A 181 8.10 -21.90 15.06
N SER A 182 8.50 -22.94 15.78
CA SER A 182 9.10 -24.15 15.20
C SER A 182 8.06 -25.25 15.13
N LEU A 183 7.73 -25.71 13.92
CA LEU A 183 6.65 -26.63 13.60
C LEU A 183 7.22 -27.99 13.17
N PRO A 184 7.41 -28.95 14.10
CA PRO A 184 7.70 -30.33 13.75
C PRO A 184 6.60 -30.97 12.88
N PRO A 185 6.88 -32.13 12.28
CA PRO A 185 5.86 -32.88 11.54
C PRO A 185 4.62 -33.17 12.41
N GLY A 186 3.44 -32.85 11.88
CA GLY A 186 2.14 -33.01 12.53
C GLY A 186 1.80 -31.98 13.60
N ALA A 187 2.70 -31.03 13.88
CA ALA A 187 2.48 -30.00 14.89
C ALA A 187 1.59 -28.86 14.36
N ASP A 188 0.87 -28.19 15.27
CA ASP A 188 0.02 -27.06 14.93
C ASP A 188 0.22 -25.85 15.84
N PHE A 189 0.21 -24.68 15.22
CA PHE A 189 0.32 -23.38 15.87
C PHE A 189 -1.00 -22.64 15.71
N ARG A 190 -1.56 -22.17 16.82
CA ARG A 190 -2.78 -21.36 16.85
C ARG A 190 -2.70 -20.33 17.96
N VAL A 191 -2.73 -19.05 17.61
CA VAL A 191 -2.76 -17.94 18.56
C VAL A 191 -3.84 -16.94 18.21
N GLU A 192 -4.29 -16.20 19.22
CA GLU A 192 -5.14 -15.03 19.03
C GLU A 192 -4.65 -13.85 19.88
N SER A 193 -5.05 -12.62 19.54
CA SER A 193 -4.74 -11.45 20.36
C SER A 193 -5.34 -11.58 21.76
N THR A 194 -4.59 -11.13 22.78
CA THR A 194 -4.98 -11.20 24.20
C THR A 194 -6.18 -10.32 24.53
N GLU A 195 -6.28 -9.16 23.87
CA GLU A 195 -7.42 -8.27 23.94
C GLU A 195 -8.34 -8.45 22.73
N ALA A 196 -9.65 -8.38 22.97
CA ALA A 196 -10.66 -8.34 21.93
C ALA A 196 -11.07 -6.90 21.66
N PHE A 197 -11.42 -6.61 20.41
CA PHE A 197 -11.83 -5.27 19.98
C PHE A 197 -13.16 -5.31 19.23
N GLU A 198 -13.82 -4.17 19.15
CA GLU A 198 -15.04 -4.01 18.36
C GLU A 198 -14.72 -3.36 17.01
N PHE A 199 -15.54 -3.64 16.00
CA PHE A 199 -15.39 -2.99 14.71
C PHE A 199 -15.62 -1.47 14.84
N PRO A 200 -14.62 -0.62 14.54
CA PRO A 200 -14.74 0.83 14.72
C PRO A 200 -15.61 1.52 13.67
N GLN A 201 -16.15 0.79 12.68
CA GLN A 201 -16.85 1.34 11.51
C GLN A 201 -15.95 2.25 10.65
N GLY A 202 -14.71 1.81 10.44
CA GLY A 202 -13.72 2.46 9.58
C GLY A 202 -12.78 1.42 8.97
N GLU A 203 -11.76 1.86 8.24
CA GLU A 203 -10.75 0.94 7.71
C GLU A 203 -9.95 0.31 8.86
N VAL A 204 -9.90 -1.02 8.86
CA VAL A 204 -9.11 -1.80 9.82
C VAL A 204 -8.21 -2.75 9.04
N TRP A 205 -6.92 -2.65 9.29
CA TRP A 205 -5.93 -3.48 8.62
C TRP A 205 -5.07 -4.21 9.63
N ALA A 206 -4.56 -5.37 9.24
CA ALA A 206 -3.45 -6.02 9.92
C ALA A 206 -2.15 -5.79 9.14
N GLU A 207 -1.09 -5.43 9.85
CA GLU A 207 0.28 -5.43 9.36
C GLU A 207 0.98 -6.62 10.00
N ILE A 208 1.63 -7.47 9.21
CA ILE A 208 2.32 -8.65 9.73
C ILE A 208 3.64 -8.76 8.99
N SER A 209 4.75 -8.66 9.72
CA SER A 209 6.05 -9.01 9.16
C SER A 209 6.35 -10.49 9.40
N LEU A 210 6.74 -11.17 8.33
CA LEU A 210 6.87 -12.61 8.27
C LEU A 210 8.14 -13.01 7.52
N LYS A 211 8.86 -13.98 8.07
CA LYS A 211 9.97 -14.71 7.44
C LYS A 211 9.80 -16.19 7.77
N GLY A 212 10.22 -17.09 6.90
CA GLY A 212 10.17 -18.53 7.17
C GLY A 212 9.84 -19.37 5.95
N ASP A 213 9.58 -20.64 6.18
CA ASP A 213 9.38 -21.67 5.14
C ASP A 213 7.96 -22.29 5.18
N ARG A 214 7.04 -21.67 5.93
CA ARG A 214 5.65 -22.11 6.05
C ARG A 214 4.64 -20.99 5.84
N ASN A 215 3.46 -21.32 5.35
CA ASN A 215 2.38 -20.35 5.24
C ASN A 215 1.81 -19.99 6.61
N LEU A 216 1.48 -18.73 6.80
CA LEU A 216 0.75 -18.22 7.96
C LEU A 216 -0.70 -17.95 7.57
N GLY A 217 -1.63 -18.65 8.19
CA GLY A 217 -3.05 -18.33 8.13
C GLY A 217 -3.36 -17.10 8.98
N VAL A 218 -4.02 -16.13 8.36
CA VAL A 218 -4.50 -14.90 9.01
C VAL A 218 -6.01 -14.91 9.00
N GLY A 219 -6.59 -14.68 10.16
CA GLY A 219 -8.01 -14.77 10.40
C GLY A 219 -8.47 -13.87 11.54
N ILE A 220 -9.75 -14.01 11.88
CA ILE A 220 -10.34 -13.38 13.07
C ILE A 220 -11.06 -14.42 13.91
N THR A 221 -10.91 -14.31 15.23
CA THR A 221 -11.83 -14.96 16.18
C THR A 221 -13.03 -14.03 16.35
N ARG A 222 -14.25 -14.58 16.30
CA ARG A 222 -15.49 -13.86 16.62
C ARG A 222 -16.02 -14.34 17.96
N GLU A 223 -16.30 -13.39 18.85
CA GLU A 223 -16.93 -13.62 20.14
C GLU A 223 -18.24 -12.84 20.21
N ASP A 224 -19.28 -13.44 20.79
CA ASP A 224 -20.53 -12.74 21.04
C ASP A 224 -20.28 -11.52 21.93
N LYS A 225 -20.67 -10.32 21.48
CA LYS A 225 -20.36 -9.08 22.19
C LYS A 225 -20.89 -9.09 23.62
N ARG A 226 -22.09 -9.61 23.85
CA ARG A 226 -22.78 -9.57 25.14
C ARG A 226 -22.26 -10.61 26.13
N THR A 227 -22.01 -11.82 25.65
CA THR A 227 -21.69 -12.99 26.49
C THR A 227 -20.21 -13.35 26.51
N GLY A 228 -19.42 -12.87 25.55
CA GLY A 228 -18.01 -13.26 25.37
C GLY A 228 -17.83 -14.69 24.87
N ARG A 229 -18.92 -15.37 24.50
CA ARG A 229 -18.87 -16.75 24.00
C ARG A 229 -18.20 -16.78 22.63
N LEU A 230 -17.24 -17.69 22.44
CA LEU A 230 -16.66 -18.00 21.14
C LEU A 230 -17.76 -18.38 20.14
N ILE A 231 -17.77 -17.71 18.98
CA ILE A 231 -18.67 -17.99 17.86
C ILE A 231 -17.92 -18.74 16.76
N SER A 232 -16.77 -18.24 16.33
CA SER A 232 -15.96 -18.86 15.28
C SER A 232 -14.49 -18.43 15.34
N ARG A 233 -13.64 -19.21 14.65
CA ARG A 233 -12.29 -18.80 14.25
C ARG A 233 -12.17 -19.00 12.75
N ASP A 234 -12.17 -17.90 12.01
CA ASP A 234 -12.27 -17.93 10.55
C ASP A 234 -10.92 -17.52 9.94
N ILE A 235 -10.31 -18.41 9.15
CA ILE A 235 -9.10 -18.08 8.38
C ILE A 235 -9.55 -17.42 7.07
N HIS A 236 -9.04 -16.22 6.80
CA HIS A 236 -9.43 -15.44 5.62
C HIS A 236 -8.39 -15.45 4.51
N LEU A 237 -7.12 -15.62 4.89
CA LEU A 237 -6.00 -15.50 4.00
C LEU A 237 -4.88 -16.43 4.45
N LEU A 238 -4.13 -16.96 3.48
CA LEU A 238 -2.85 -17.61 3.73
C LEU A 238 -1.74 -16.71 3.18
N LEU A 239 -0.86 -16.26 4.06
CA LEU A 239 0.33 -15.51 3.70
C LEU A 239 1.49 -16.48 3.46
N ARG A 240 2.09 -16.40 2.29
CA ARG A 240 3.34 -17.09 1.97
C ARG A 240 4.51 -16.14 2.27
N PRO A 241 5.45 -16.49 3.17
CA PRO A 241 6.66 -15.70 3.38
C PRO A 241 7.44 -15.48 2.08
N PRO A 242 8.19 -14.39 1.92
CA PRO A 242 9.11 -14.22 0.79
C PRO A 242 10.18 -15.32 0.81
N ASP A 243 10.70 -15.65 -0.38
CA ASP A 243 11.76 -16.67 -0.50
C ASP A 243 13.09 -16.22 0.17
N THR A 244 13.29 -14.91 0.35
CA THR A 244 14.46 -14.35 1.03
C THR A 244 14.09 -13.24 2.00
N GLY A 245 14.67 -13.29 3.20
CA GLY A 245 14.53 -12.25 4.22
C GLY A 245 13.11 -12.07 4.74
N TRP A 246 12.82 -10.86 5.21
CA TRP A 246 11.55 -10.49 5.82
C TRP A 246 10.62 -9.81 4.82
N GLY A 247 9.32 -10.15 4.86
CA GLY A 247 8.27 -9.45 4.12
C GLY A 247 7.19 -8.90 5.05
N THR A 248 6.68 -7.71 4.77
CA THR A 248 5.51 -7.16 5.48
C THR A 248 4.27 -7.28 4.61
N PHE A 249 3.22 -7.83 5.19
CA PHE A 249 1.94 -8.02 4.56
C PHE A 249 0.91 -7.09 5.17
N TYR A 250 0.09 -6.50 4.30
CA TYR A 250 -0.98 -5.58 4.66
C TYR A 250 -2.31 -6.25 4.33
N VAL A 251 -3.05 -6.65 5.35
CA VAL A 251 -4.29 -7.42 5.23
C VAL A 251 -5.47 -6.52 5.57
N ASP A 252 -6.38 -6.31 4.61
CA ASP A 252 -7.60 -5.54 4.84
C ASP A 252 -8.62 -6.44 5.58
N LEU A 253 -8.84 -6.14 6.86
CA LEU A 253 -9.79 -6.86 7.71
C LEU A 253 -11.20 -6.26 7.64
N THR A 254 -11.33 -5.05 7.09
CA THR A 254 -12.57 -4.25 7.10
C THR A 254 -13.80 -5.05 6.62
N PRO A 255 -13.76 -5.78 5.48
CA PRO A 255 -14.93 -6.52 5.01
C PRO A 255 -15.40 -7.58 6.01
N ARG A 256 -14.46 -8.27 6.66
CA ARG A 256 -14.74 -9.39 7.57
C ARG A 256 -15.28 -8.93 8.92
N LEU A 257 -14.86 -7.75 9.37
CA LEU A 257 -15.39 -7.11 10.57
C LEU A 257 -16.78 -6.52 10.30
N ALA A 258 -17.01 -5.97 9.12
CA ALA A 258 -18.31 -5.39 8.75
C ALA A 258 -19.46 -6.44 8.72
N GLU A 259 -19.18 -7.69 8.33
CA GLU A 259 -20.15 -8.80 8.24
C GLU A 259 -20.91 -9.10 9.56
N GLY A 260 -20.44 -8.62 10.71
CA GLY A 260 -21.08 -8.83 12.01
C GLY A 260 -21.03 -7.62 12.93
N ALA A 261 -20.95 -6.42 12.33
CA ALA A 261 -20.80 -5.17 13.04
C ALA A 261 -21.85 -5.00 14.15
N GLY A 262 -21.39 -4.68 15.37
CA GLY A 262 -22.24 -4.46 16.54
C GLY A 262 -22.69 -5.74 17.27
N LEU A 263 -22.53 -6.92 16.67
CA LEU A 263 -22.89 -8.21 17.29
C LEU A 263 -21.69 -8.90 17.94
N TYR A 264 -20.49 -8.67 17.40
CA TYR A 264 -19.29 -9.40 17.83
C TYR A 264 -18.19 -8.49 18.37
N ARG A 265 -17.36 -9.09 19.21
CA ARG A 265 -15.98 -8.67 19.47
C ARG A 265 -15.05 -9.59 18.69
N TYR A 266 -13.90 -9.05 18.31
CA TYR A 266 -12.96 -9.69 17.41
C TYR A 266 -11.58 -9.81 18.04
N ARG A 267 -10.85 -10.84 17.66
CA ARG A 267 -9.41 -10.97 17.93
C ARG A 267 -8.69 -11.25 16.63
N LEU A 268 -7.47 -10.78 16.49
CA LEU A 268 -6.60 -11.30 15.44
C LEU A 268 -6.38 -12.78 15.72
N TYR A 269 -6.53 -13.64 14.71
CA TYR A 269 -6.26 -15.08 14.82
C TYR A 269 -5.19 -15.47 13.81
N LEU A 270 -4.11 -16.10 14.28
CA LEU A 270 -3.00 -16.55 13.46
C LEU A 270 -2.81 -18.05 13.64
N THR A 271 -2.56 -18.76 12.54
CA THR A 271 -2.35 -20.20 12.59
C THR A 271 -1.40 -20.69 11.53
N SER A 272 -0.70 -21.77 11.83
CA SER A 272 0.07 -22.54 10.85
C SER A 272 0.12 -23.99 11.31
N ALA A 273 0.45 -24.90 10.42
CA ALA A 273 0.58 -26.32 10.74
C ALA A 273 1.76 -26.91 9.99
N GLY A 274 2.55 -27.76 10.65
CA GLY A 274 3.53 -28.62 10.01
C GLY A 274 2.82 -29.58 9.04
N ASP A 275 3.56 -30.11 8.07
CA ASP A 275 3.05 -31.23 7.28
C ASP A 275 3.24 -32.55 8.05
N THR A 276 2.82 -33.66 7.46
CA THR A 276 2.98 -34.98 8.08
C THR A 276 4.33 -35.63 7.76
N ALA A 277 5.25 -34.93 7.07
CA ALA A 277 6.44 -35.54 6.48
C ALA A 277 7.73 -34.82 6.92
N GLY A 278 8.38 -35.38 7.95
CA GLY A 278 9.82 -35.34 8.22
C GLY A 278 10.52 -34.01 8.54
N ALA A 279 10.15 -32.89 7.92
CA ALA A 279 10.82 -31.61 8.10
C ALA A 279 10.16 -30.77 9.21
N THR A 280 11.00 -30.13 10.01
CA THR A 280 10.55 -29.07 10.92
C THR A 280 10.56 -27.75 10.16
N TYR A 281 9.41 -27.09 10.10
CA TYR A 281 9.28 -25.76 9.52
C TYR A 281 9.51 -24.69 10.58
N THR A 282 9.95 -23.51 10.17
CA THR A 282 10.13 -22.37 11.09
C THR A 282 9.50 -21.12 10.51
N LEU A 283 8.72 -20.43 11.35
CA LEU A 283 8.17 -19.11 11.09
C LEU A 283 8.73 -18.11 12.08
N TYR A 284 9.08 -16.95 11.56
CA TYR A 284 9.43 -15.77 12.34
C TYR A 284 8.39 -14.67 12.10
N LEU A 285 7.90 -14.07 13.17
CA LEU A 285 6.93 -12.98 13.15
C LEU A 285 7.53 -11.76 13.84
N ASP A 286 7.24 -10.59 13.29
CA ASP A 286 7.59 -9.31 13.89
C ASP A 286 6.57 -8.24 13.45
N ASP A 287 6.50 -7.11 14.15
CA ASP A 287 5.61 -5.98 13.87
C ASP A 287 4.16 -6.41 13.57
N VAL A 288 3.57 -7.28 14.40
CA VAL A 288 2.18 -7.71 14.23
C VAL A 288 1.27 -6.63 14.78
N ARG A 289 0.57 -5.93 13.90
CA ARG A 289 -0.29 -4.80 14.27
C ARG A 289 -1.67 -4.97 13.69
N VAL A 290 -2.67 -4.50 14.43
CA VAL A 290 -4.03 -4.29 13.91
C VAL A 290 -4.41 -2.87 14.27
N LEU A 291 -4.70 -2.05 13.26
CA LEU A 291 -4.90 -0.61 13.46
C LEU A 291 -6.04 -0.04 12.63
N THR A 292 -6.50 1.12 13.09
CA THR A 292 -7.52 1.95 12.46
C THR A 292 -7.21 3.43 12.71
N LEU A 293 -7.87 4.31 11.96
CA LEU A 293 -7.92 5.74 12.29
C LEU A 293 -8.89 5.95 13.45
N LYS A 294 -8.49 6.76 14.43
CA LYS A 294 -9.37 7.22 15.51
C LYS A 294 -10.50 8.04 14.91
N LYS A 295 -11.74 7.81 15.40
CA LYS A 295 -12.85 8.72 15.12
C LYS A 295 -12.53 10.09 15.75
N GLN A 296 -12.57 11.13 14.92
CA GLN A 296 -12.56 12.52 15.38
C GLN A 296 -13.93 12.91 15.94
#